data_AF-A0A6P0IVM2-F1
#
_entry.id   AF-A0A6P0IVM2-F1
#
_cell.length_a   1.000
_cell.length_b   1.000
_cell.length_c   1.000
_cell.angle_alpha   90.00
_cell.angle_beta   90.00
_cell.angle_gamma   90.00
#
_symmetry.space_group_name_H-M   'P 1'
#
loop_
_entity.id
_entity.type
_entity.pdbx_description
1 polymer ?
#
loop_
_entity_poly.entity_id
_entity_poly.type
_entity_poly.pdbx_seq_one_letter_code
_entity_poly.pdbx_strand_id
1 'polypeptide(L)'
;MDPSSLLSGLTIQKIAQSLLPIVLRKAGERIAQALNQSDIEKAIKAGVEAVDEWEKQRDTQQGLFFHVDPDGWNGVDRFLGDYFTNSAVLLELTQPLINQGKPNRDILIKAFQQQAEANKIKLNQQASLQDWVETFVNAYFQHTATYLKFQVAKQDY
;
A
#
# COMPACT_ATOMS: atom_id res chain seq x y z
N MET A 1 -8.32 -13.15 -18.87
CA MET A 1 -7.63 -13.34 -17.59
C MET A 1 -6.72 -12.16 -17.45
N ASP A 2 -7.09 -11.15 -16.67
CA ASP A 2 -6.30 -9.93 -16.52
C ASP A 2 -4.94 -10.25 -15.87
N PRO A 3 -3.81 -10.06 -16.58
CA PRO A 3 -2.47 -10.32 -16.04
C PRO A 3 -1.96 -9.20 -15.13
N SER A 4 -2.67 -8.09 -15.01
CA SER A 4 -2.13 -6.86 -14.44
C SER A 4 -2.76 -6.59 -13.08
N SER A 5 -2.31 -7.31 -12.06
CA SER A 5 -2.46 -6.83 -10.70
C SER A 5 -1.06 -6.71 -10.12
N LEU A 6 -0.72 -5.49 -9.69
CA LEU A 6 0.59 -5.19 -9.11
C LEU A 6 0.89 -6.03 -7.86
N LEU A 7 -0.16 -6.49 -7.15
CA LEU A 7 -0.05 -7.41 -6.02
C LEU A 7 -1.08 -8.53 -6.13
N SER A 8 -0.64 -9.76 -5.85
CA SER A 8 -1.54 -10.90 -5.67
C SER A 8 -2.40 -10.73 -4.42
N GLY A 9 -3.59 -11.34 -4.42
CA GLY A 9 -4.46 -11.36 -3.23
C GLY A 9 -3.77 -11.96 -1.99
N LEU A 10 -2.88 -12.95 -2.19
CA LEU A 10 -2.07 -13.53 -1.12
C LEU A 10 -1.08 -12.52 -0.54
N THR A 11 -0.43 -11.72 -1.39
CA THR A 11 0.48 -10.66 -0.96
C THR A 11 -0.25 -9.58 -0.16
N ILE A 12 -1.44 -9.17 -0.62
CA ILE A 12 -2.30 -8.23 0.12
C ILE A 12 -2.64 -8.77 1.52
N GLN A 13 -3.05 -10.04 1.60
CA GLN A 13 -3.35 -10.69 2.88
C GLN A 13 -2.14 -10.67 3.83
N LYS A 14 -0.94 -10.97 3.33
CA LYS A 14 0.30 -10.96 4.13
C LYS A 14 0.62 -9.56 4.68
N ILE A 15 0.42 -8.51 3.88
CA ILE A 15 0.64 -7.13 4.31
C ILE A 15 -0.36 -6.77 5.42
N ALA A 16 -1.64 -7.11 5.25
CA ALA A 16 -2.66 -6.86 6.26
C ALA A 16 -2.37 -7.59 7.58
N GLN A 17 -1.93 -8.86 7.51
CA GLN A 17 -1.50 -9.64 8.68
C GLN A 17 -0.30 -9.01 9.40
N SER A 18 0.58 -8.31 8.67
CA SER A 18 1.73 -7.62 9.24
C SER A 18 1.34 -6.30 9.91
N LEU A 19 0.35 -5.60 9.36
CA LEU A 19 -0.17 -4.33 9.89
C LEU A 19 -1.05 -4.52 11.13
N LEU A 20 -1.93 -5.54 11.12
CA LEU A 20 -2.90 -5.76 12.19
C LEU A 20 -2.29 -5.76 13.61
N PRO A 21 -1.24 -6.53 13.92
CA PRO A 21 -0.66 -6.52 15.27
C PRO A 21 -0.03 -5.16 15.65
N ILE A 22 0.48 -4.40 14.68
CA ILE A 22 1.04 -3.07 14.91
C ILE A 22 -0.09 -2.10 15.29
N VAL A 23 -1.21 -2.16 14.56
CA VAL A 23 -2.41 -1.38 14.85
C VAL A 23 -2.97 -1.75 16.21
N LEU A 24 -3.19 -3.03 16.50
CA LEU A 24 -3.72 -3.49 17.79
C LEU A 24 -2.87 -3.04 18.98
N ARG A 25 -1.55 -2.93 18.82
CA ARG A 25 -0.63 -2.45 19.87
C ARG A 25 -0.64 -0.92 20.04
N LYS A 26 -0.88 -0.17 18.97
CA LYS A 26 -0.76 1.31 18.96
C LYS A 26 -2.10 2.03 19.06
N ALA A 27 -3.18 1.37 18.67
CA ALA A 27 -4.53 1.91 18.68
C ALA A 27 -5.09 1.95 20.11
N GLY A 28 -5.98 2.92 20.37
CA GLY A 28 -6.83 2.85 21.56
C GLY A 28 -7.80 1.66 21.46
N GLU A 29 -8.29 1.17 22.61
CA GLU A 29 -9.11 -0.04 22.73
C GLU A 29 -10.30 -0.07 21.75
N ARG A 30 -11.00 1.06 21.59
CA ARG A 30 -12.15 1.16 20.67
C ARG A 30 -11.77 0.93 19.20
N ILE A 31 -10.65 1.50 18.76
CA ILE A 31 -10.15 1.33 17.38
C ILE A 31 -9.68 -0.11 17.18
N ALA A 32 -8.97 -0.67 18.17
CA ALA A 32 -8.51 -2.06 18.12
C ALA A 32 -9.67 -3.07 18.07
N GLN A 33 -10.81 -2.77 18.70
CA GLN A 33 -12.00 -3.62 18.66
C GLN A 33 -12.80 -3.49 17.35
N ALA A 34 -12.78 -2.31 16.72
CA ALA A 34 -13.56 -2.06 15.50
C ALA A 34 -12.85 -2.53 14.23
N LEU A 35 -11.52 -2.45 14.21
CA LEU A 35 -10.72 -2.70 13.01
C LEU A 35 -10.37 -4.19 12.89
N ASN A 36 -10.69 -4.79 11.75
CA ASN A 36 -10.34 -6.19 11.46
C ASN A 36 -9.41 -6.31 10.24
N GLN A 37 -8.92 -7.53 10.00
CA GLN A 37 -7.99 -7.81 8.90
C GLN A 37 -8.58 -7.45 7.52
N SER A 38 -9.86 -7.76 7.28
CA SER A 38 -10.54 -7.48 6.00
C SER A 38 -10.57 -5.99 5.69
N ASP A 39 -10.65 -5.15 6.73
CA ASP A 39 -10.68 -3.70 6.58
C ASP A 39 -9.34 -3.16 6.09
N ILE A 40 -8.24 -3.69 6.65
CA ILE A 40 -6.89 -3.38 6.23
C ILE A 40 -6.66 -3.89 4.79
N GLU A 41 -7.08 -5.12 4.49
CA GLU A 41 -6.98 -5.69 3.13
C GLU A 41 -7.70 -4.83 2.10
N LYS A 42 -8.92 -4.37 2.38
CA LYS A 42 -9.68 -3.48 1.49
C LYS A 42 -8.96 -2.16 1.25
N ALA A 43 -8.37 -1.57 2.29
CA ALA A 43 -7.63 -0.32 2.14
C ALA A 43 -6.38 -0.50 1.29
N ILE A 44 -5.60 -1.56 1.54
CA ILE A 44 -4.42 -1.89 0.71
C ILE A 44 -4.86 -2.13 -0.73
N LYS A 45 -5.90 -2.95 -0.92
CA LYS A 45 -6.43 -3.29 -2.24
C LYS A 45 -6.85 -2.04 -3.00
N ALA A 46 -7.57 -1.11 -2.36
CA ALA A 46 -7.95 0.15 -2.99
C ALA A 46 -6.74 0.99 -3.41
N GLY A 47 -5.69 1.03 -2.58
CA GLY A 47 -4.42 1.65 -2.93
C GLY A 47 -3.77 1.02 -4.16
N VAL A 48 -3.71 -0.30 -4.22
CA VAL A 48 -3.14 -1.09 -5.32
C VAL A 48 -3.94 -0.92 -6.61
N GLU A 49 -5.27 -1.00 -6.53
CA GLU A 49 -6.15 -0.81 -7.70
C GLU A 49 -6.01 0.60 -8.27
N ALA A 50 -5.92 1.62 -7.41
CA ALA A 50 -5.74 3.00 -7.87
C ALA A 50 -4.41 3.21 -8.63
N VAL A 51 -3.30 2.62 -8.16
CA VAL A 51 -2.03 2.71 -8.90
C VAL A 51 -2.03 1.88 -10.17
N ASP A 52 -2.67 0.71 -10.17
CA ASP A 52 -2.81 -0.12 -11.36
C ASP A 52 -3.65 0.58 -12.45
N GLU A 53 -4.76 1.22 -12.07
CA GLU A 53 -5.55 2.08 -12.97
C GLU A 53 -4.77 3.29 -13.47
N TRP A 54 -4.01 3.95 -12.60
CA TRP A 54 -3.14 5.06 -12.96
C TRP A 54 -2.04 4.64 -13.95
N GLU A 55 -1.46 3.44 -13.79
CA GLU A 55 -0.49 2.90 -14.75
C GLU A 55 -1.14 2.54 -16.08
N LYS A 56 -2.37 1.99 -16.09
CA LYS A 56 -3.12 1.66 -17.30
C LYS A 56 -3.49 2.88 -18.16
N GLN A 57 -3.63 4.06 -17.55
CA GLN A 57 -3.92 5.31 -18.26
C GLN A 57 -2.69 5.89 -18.98
N ARG A 58 -1.49 5.38 -18.69
CA ARG A 58 -0.24 5.80 -19.31
C ARG A 58 0.14 4.87 -20.45
N ASP A 59 0.96 5.37 -21.38
CA ASP A 59 1.61 4.50 -22.35
C ASP A 59 2.41 3.42 -21.60
N THR A 60 2.39 2.18 -22.06
CA THR A 60 3.07 1.06 -21.40
C THR A 60 4.55 1.37 -21.15
N GLN A 61 5.18 2.16 -22.04
CA GLN A 61 6.58 2.60 -21.89
C GLN A 61 6.82 3.61 -20.76
N GLN A 62 5.76 4.17 -20.16
CA GLN A 62 5.79 5.15 -19.07
C GLN A 62 5.40 4.56 -17.71
N GLY A 63 5.14 3.26 -17.63
CA GLY A 63 4.89 2.56 -16.36
C GLY A 63 6.14 2.56 -15.48
N LEU A 64 5.96 2.62 -14.16
CA LEU A 64 7.05 2.65 -13.19
C LEU A 64 7.90 1.39 -13.26
N PHE A 65 7.26 0.26 -13.52
CA PHE A 65 7.88 -1.05 -13.61
C PHE A 65 8.15 -1.52 -15.05
N PHE A 66 8.14 -0.62 -16.04
CA PHE A 66 8.29 -0.99 -17.45
C PHE A 66 9.56 -1.81 -17.76
N HIS A 67 10.66 -1.54 -17.06
CA HIS A 67 11.94 -2.27 -17.24
C HIS A 67 12.09 -3.50 -16.32
N VAL A 68 11.06 -3.82 -15.53
CA VAL A 68 11.09 -4.96 -14.61
C VAL A 68 10.58 -6.19 -15.35
N ASP A 69 11.36 -7.27 -15.31
CA ASP A 69 10.94 -8.53 -15.92
C ASP A 69 9.66 -9.05 -15.23
N PRO A 70 8.63 -9.44 -16.01
CA PRO A 70 7.33 -9.84 -15.47
C PRO A 70 7.37 -11.17 -14.70
N ASP A 71 8.39 -12.01 -14.90
CA ASP A 71 8.55 -13.29 -14.21
C ASP A 71 10.01 -13.53 -13.83
N GLY A 72 10.31 -13.51 -12.53
CA GLY A 72 11.63 -13.79 -11.98
C GLY A 72 11.74 -13.51 -10.49
N TRP A 73 12.93 -13.78 -9.92
CA TRP A 73 13.24 -13.48 -8.51
C TRP A 73 13.01 -11.99 -8.14
N ASN A 74 12.98 -11.11 -9.15
CA ASN A 74 12.81 -9.67 -9.04
C ASN A 74 11.45 -9.16 -9.59
N GLY A 75 10.42 -10.02 -9.64
CA GLY A 75 9.10 -9.64 -10.14
C GLY A 75 8.43 -8.54 -9.29
N VAL A 76 7.53 -7.78 -9.92
CA VAL A 76 6.85 -6.61 -9.32
C VAL A 76 6.07 -6.98 -8.05
N ASP A 77 5.32 -8.09 -8.06
CA ASP A 77 4.56 -8.55 -6.89
C ASP A 77 5.45 -8.82 -5.69
N ARG A 78 6.60 -9.48 -5.89
CA ARG A 78 7.54 -9.76 -4.81
C ARG A 78 8.19 -8.48 -4.30
N PHE A 79 8.65 -7.62 -5.20
CA PHE A 79 9.24 -6.33 -4.84
C PHE A 79 8.27 -5.49 -4.00
N LEU A 80 7.02 -5.36 -4.45
CA LEU A 80 5.99 -4.61 -3.73
C LEU A 80 5.62 -5.30 -2.41
N GLY A 81 5.54 -6.63 -2.38
CA GLY A 81 5.32 -7.38 -1.14
C GLY A 81 6.41 -7.13 -0.09
N ASP A 82 7.67 -7.12 -0.50
CA ASP A 82 8.80 -6.82 0.39
C ASP A 82 8.80 -5.35 0.81
N TYR A 83 8.50 -4.43 -0.11
CA TYR A 83 8.34 -3.00 0.19
C TYR A 83 7.24 -2.75 1.23
N PHE A 84 6.04 -3.31 1.03
CA PHE A 84 4.91 -3.09 1.95
C PHE A 84 5.05 -3.81 3.29
N THR A 85 5.95 -4.79 3.41
CA THR A 85 6.30 -5.42 4.68
C THR A 85 7.53 -4.82 5.35
N ASN A 86 8.16 -3.81 4.73
CA ASN A 86 9.22 -3.02 5.36
C ASN A 86 8.69 -2.31 6.61
N SER A 87 9.46 -2.33 7.70
CA SER A 87 9.03 -1.78 9.00
C SER A 87 8.73 -0.27 8.95
N ALA A 88 9.48 0.52 8.19
CA ALA A 88 9.22 1.95 8.03
C ALA A 88 7.90 2.19 7.26
N VAL A 89 7.66 1.40 6.22
CA VAL A 89 6.42 1.46 5.43
C VAL A 89 5.21 1.06 6.28
N LEU A 90 5.31 -0.04 7.02
CA LEU A 90 4.26 -0.50 7.92
C LEU A 90 3.90 0.56 8.98
N LEU A 91 4.90 1.28 9.51
CA LEU A 91 4.68 2.36 10.47
C LEU A 91 3.88 3.52 9.88
N GLU A 92 4.19 3.92 8.65
CA GLU A 92 3.46 4.97 7.94
C GLU A 92 2.03 4.53 7.57
N LEU A 93 1.86 3.29 7.10
CA LEU A 93 0.54 2.76 6.77
C LEU A 93 -0.34 2.55 8.02
N THR A 94 0.26 2.42 9.20
CA THR A 94 -0.49 2.37 10.47
C THR A 94 -1.14 3.72 10.80
N GLN A 95 -0.52 4.86 10.44
CA GLN A 95 -0.97 6.20 10.84
C GLN A 95 -2.46 6.45 10.60
N PRO A 96 -3.01 6.23 9.40
CA PRO A 96 -4.42 6.49 9.16
C PRO A 96 -5.35 5.44 9.75
N LEU A 97 -4.85 4.23 10.06
CA LEU A 97 -5.63 3.18 10.73
C LEU A 97 -5.93 3.52 12.20
N ILE A 98 -5.13 4.42 12.79
CA ILE A 98 -5.26 4.86 14.19
C ILE A 98 -5.59 6.35 14.31
N ASN A 99 -6.11 6.96 13.23
CA ASN A 99 -6.50 8.38 13.15
C ASN A 99 -5.34 9.38 13.41
N GLN A 100 -4.09 8.98 13.16
CA GLN A 100 -2.91 9.87 13.29
C GLN A 100 -2.61 10.69 12.02
N GLY A 101 -3.46 10.62 10.99
CA GLY A 101 -3.33 11.41 9.77
C GLY A 101 -2.88 10.59 8.56
N LYS A 102 -2.51 11.28 7.48
CA LYS A 102 -2.06 10.64 6.23
C LYS A 102 -0.65 10.04 6.40
N PRO A 103 -0.34 8.90 5.76
CA PRO A 103 1.03 8.40 5.66
C PRO A 103 2.00 9.47 5.10
N ASN A 104 3.22 9.53 5.64
CA ASN A 104 4.24 10.44 5.15
C ASN A 104 4.83 9.94 3.81
N ARG A 105 4.54 10.67 2.74
CA ARG A 105 4.95 10.30 1.38
C ARG A 105 6.47 10.29 1.19
N ASP A 106 7.21 11.19 1.82
CA ASP A 106 8.67 11.25 1.66
C ASP A 106 9.35 10.00 2.25
N ILE A 107 8.83 9.50 3.37
CA ILE A 107 9.30 8.25 3.99
C ILE A 107 9.00 7.06 3.08
N LEU A 108 7.79 7.00 2.54
CA LEU A 108 7.37 5.94 1.62
C LEU A 108 8.21 5.94 0.33
N ILE A 109 8.39 7.10 -0.32
CA ILE A 109 9.23 7.26 -1.51
C ILE A 109 10.67 6.83 -1.22
N LYS A 110 11.24 7.28 -0.11
CA LYS A 110 12.62 6.93 0.27
C LYS A 110 12.77 5.43 0.50
N ALA A 111 11.84 4.81 1.22
CA ALA A 111 11.85 3.37 1.46
C ALA A 111 11.72 2.58 0.14
N PHE A 112 10.89 3.07 -0.80
CA PHE A 112 10.70 2.46 -2.10
C PHE A 112 11.99 2.49 -2.94
N GLN A 113 12.65 3.66 -2.99
CA GLN A 113 13.94 3.81 -3.68
C GLN A 113 15.01 2.90 -3.08
N GLN A 114 15.13 2.88 -1.74
CA GLN A 114 16.08 2.01 -1.05
C GLN A 114 15.83 0.52 -1.34
N GLN A 115 14.57 0.10 -1.34
CA GLN A 115 14.20 -1.28 -1.69
C GLN A 115 14.55 -1.57 -3.16
N ALA A 116 14.28 -0.63 -4.08
CA ALA A 116 14.56 -0.82 -5.50
C ALA A 116 16.07 -0.96 -5.75
N GLU A 117 16.88 -0.12 -5.11
CA GLU A 117 18.35 -0.22 -5.15
C GLU A 117 18.86 -1.55 -4.59
N ALA A 118 18.36 -1.96 -3.42
CA ALA A 118 18.77 -3.21 -2.76
C ALA A 118 18.46 -4.46 -3.62
N ASN A 119 17.33 -4.45 -4.33
CA ASN A 119 16.89 -5.55 -5.19
C ASN A 119 17.30 -5.37 -6.66
N LYS A 120 18.08 -4.32 -6.98
CA LYS A 120 18.51 -3.97 -8.35
C LYS A 120 17.34 -3.83 -9.33
N ILE A 121 16.19 -3.36 -8.84
CA ILE A 121 15.01 -3.06 -9.63
C ILE A 121 15.23 -1.72 -10.34
N LYS A 122 15.22 -1.74 -11.68
CA LYS A 122 15.28 -0.51 -12.48
C LYS A 122 13.88 0.07 -12.63
N LEU A 123 13.60 1.09 -11.82
CA LEU A 123 12.42 1.93 -12.03
C LEU A 123 12.57 2.76 -13.31
N ASN A 124 11.45 2.99 -13.98
CA ASN A 124 11.43 3.86 -15.15
C ASN A 124 11.61 5.33 -14.74
N GLN A 125 12.65 5.98 -15.27
CA GLN A 125 12.93 7.39 -14.98
C GLN A 125 11.93 8.36 -15.61
N GLN A 126 11.18 7.92 -16.62
CA GLN A 126 10.08 8.71 -17.21
C GLN A 126 8.80 8.64 -16.36
N ALA A 127 8.69 7.66 -15.45
CA ALA A 127 7.57 7.51 -14.54
C ALA A 127 7.85 8.29 -13.24
N SER A 128 6.82 8.98 -12.73
CA SER A 128 6.92 9.66 -11.44
C SER A 128 6.61 8.68 -10.31
N LEU A 129 7.66 8.26 -9.59
CA LEU A 129 7.50 7.52 -8.33
C LEU A 129 6.66 8.33 -7.32
N GLN A 130 6.77 9.67 -7.36
CA GLN A 130 5.99 10.54 -6.49
C GLN A 130 4.50 10.40 -6.77
N ASP A 131 4.10 10.42 -8.04
CA ASP A 131 2.70 10.28 -8.46
C ASP A 131 2.17 8.88 -8.10
N TRP A 132 3.00 7.85 -8.27
CA TRP A 132 2.64 6.48 -7.90
C TRP A 132 2.37 6.37 -6.40
N VAL A 133 3.29 6.85 -5.55
CA VAL A 133 3.11 6.83 -4.09
C VAL A 133 1.93 7.71 -3.67
N GLU A 134 1.76 8.88 -4.29
CA GLU A 134 0.64 9.76 -4.00
C GLU A 134 -0.71 9.12 -4.33
N THR A 135 -0.81 8.47 -5.50
CA THR A 135 -2.02 7.76 -5.94
C THR A 135 -2.37 6.65 -4.95
N PHE A 136 -1.39 5.80 -4.61
CA PHE A 136 -1.57 4.75 -3.61
C PHE A 136 -2.04 5.33 -2.27
N VAL A 137 -1.31 6.31 -1.73
CA VAL A 137 -1.56 6.87 -0.39
C VAL A 137 -2.93 7.54 -0.32
N ASN A 138 -3.34 8.27 -1.35
CA ASN A 138 -4.63 8.93 -1.36
C ASN A 138 -5.79 7.93 -1.36
N ALA A 139 -5.74 6.90 -2.21
CA ALA A 139 -6.76 5.86 -2.24
C ALA A 139 -6.78 5.02 -0.95
N TYR A 140 -5.62 4.59 -0.47
CA TYR A 140 -5.47 3.91 0.82
C TYR A 140 -6.08 4.75 1.96
N PHE A 141 -5.71 6.02 2.05
CA PHE A 141 -6.18 6.92 3.10
C PHE A 141 -7.69 7.15 3.06
N GLN A 142 -8.27 7.32 1.88
CA GLN A 142 -9.72 7.49 1.72
C GLN A 142 -10.47 6.27 2.23
N HIS A 143 -9.97 5.07 1.91
CA HIS A 143 -10.57 3.82 2.36
C HIS A 143 -10.34 3.53 3.85
N THR A 144 -9.29 4.05 4.47
CA THR A 144 -9.13 3.96 5.94
C THR A 144 -9.97 5.00 6.69
N ALA A 145 -9.94 6.27 6.27
CA ALA A 145 -10.57 7.38 6.99
C ALA A 145 -12.10 7.33 6.90
N THR A 146 -12.63 6.99 5.73
CA THR A 146 -14.07 6.83 5.53
C THR A 146 -14.58 5.63 6.31
N TYR A 147 -13.87 4.51 6.23
CA TYR A 147 -14.26 3.26 6.87
C TYR A 147 -14.22 3.35 8.40
N LEU A 148 -13.15 3.92 8.96
CA LEU A 148 -13.03 4.12 10.41
C LEU A 148 -14.11 5.04 10.97
N LYS A 149 -14.49 6.11 10.26
CA LYS A 149 -15.60 6.98 10.67
C LYS A 149 -16.92 6.23 10.75
N PHE A 150 -17.20 5.33 9.80
CA PHE A 150 -18.41 4.50 9.83
C PHE A 150 -18.39 3.44 10.93
N GLN A 151 -17.23 2.85 11.21
CA GLN A 151 -17.03 1.85 12.26
C GLN A 151 -17.24 2.46 13.66
N VAL A 152 -16.64 3.61 13.94
CA VAL A 152 -16.78 4.29 15.24
C VAL A 152 -18.22 4.78 15.46
N ALA A 153 -18.84 5.39 14.44
CA ALA A 153 -20.22 5.88 14.54
C ALA A 153 -21.25 4.75 14.78
N LYS A 154 -20.96 3.51 14.37
CA LYS A 154 -21.80 2.33 14.65
C LYS A 154 -21.64 1.78 16.06
N GLN A 155 -20.55 2.08 16.77
CA GLN A 155 -20.36 1.65 18.17
C GLN A 155 -21.02 2.61 19.17
N ASP A 156 -21.23 3.87 18.79
CA ASP A 156 -21.89 4.88 19.63
C ASP A 156 -23.44 4.84 19.53
N TYR A 157 -24.02 3.88 18.80
CA TYR A 157 -25.48 3.71 18.58
C TYR A 157 -25.97 2.34 19.03
#